data_AF-A0A0V0IJB9-F1
#
_entry.id   AF-A0A0V0IJB9-F1
#
_cell.length_a   1.000
_cell.length_b   1.000
_cell.length_c   1.000
_cell.angle_alpha   90.00
_cell.angle_beta   90.00
_cell.angle_gamma   90.00
#
_symmetry.space_group_name_H-M   'P 1'
#
loop_
_entity.id
_entity.type
_entity.pdbx_description
1 polymer ?
#
loop_
_entity_poly.entity_id
_entity_poly.type
_entity_poly.pdbx_seq_one_letter_code
_entity_poly.pdbx_strand_id
1 'polypeptide(L)'
;MAAIVGPGNELGTTIDVNDAANHIFGLVLMNDWSARDIQAWEYVPLGPFLGKSFGTTISPWIVTLDALEPFACEAPKQNPSPLTYLVEKTSRNYDISLEVLIKPSGQADSCVVTRSNFNHLYWTITQQLAHHTINGCNLRPGDMFGTGTISGPEPESYGCLLELTWNGQKPLSLGETTRTFLEDGDEVTFFGYCQGNGYKVGFGRCSGKIVPSPQ
;
A
#
# COMPACT_ATOMS: atom_id res chain seq x y z
N MET A 1 -1.04 0.98 0.45
CA MET A 1 -1.90 2.17 0.21
C MET A 1 -1.30 2.98 -0.93
N ALA A 2 -1.95 4.05 -1.39
CA ALA A 2 -1.35 4.98 -2.34
C ALA A 2 -1.69 6.43 -1.99
N ALA A 3 -0.76 7.34 -2.29
CA ALA A 3 -0.95 8.77 -2.17
C ALA A 3 -1.33 9.37 -3.51
N ILE A 4 -2.23 10.35 -3.48
CA ILE A 4 -2.69 11.10 -4.65
C ILE A 4 -2.06 12.49 -4.62
N VAL A 5 -1.38 12.85 -5.70
CA VAL A 5 -0.75 14.16 -5.87
C VAL A 5 -1.84 15.22 -6.04
N GLY A 6 -1.73 16.29 -5.24
CA GLY A 6 -2.50 17.51 -5.35
C GLY A 6 -1.83 18.46 -6.35
N PRO A 7 -1.35 19.64 -5.93
CA PRO A 7 -0.47 20.45 -6.79
C PRO A 7 0.78 19.68 -7.21
N GLY A 8 1.13 19.74 -8.50
CA GLY A 8 2.37 19.17 -9.04
C GLY A 8 3.59 20.06 -8.84
N ASN A 9 4.62 19.83 -9.66
CA ASN A 9 5.80 20.68 -9.79
C ASN A 9 6.17 20.85 -11.28
N GLU A 10 6.87 21.94 -11.60
CA GLU A 10 7.38 22.17 -12.96
C GLU A 10 8.54 21.22 -13.27
N LEU A 11 8.68 20.82 -14.54
CA LEU A 11 9.80 19.97 -14.96
C LEU A 11 11.14 20.64 -14.64
N GLY A 12 12.04 19.89 -14.02
CA GLY A 12 13.34 20.37 -13.55
C GLY A 12 13.32 21.05 -12.18
N THR A 13 12.15 21.21 -11.55
CA THR A 13 12.02 21.74 -10.19
C THR A 13 11.77 20.63 -9.19
N THR A 14 12.45 20.68 -8.04
CA THR A 14 12.34 19.68 -6.97
C THR A 14 11.35 20.13 -5.91
N ILE A 15 10.71 19.20 -5.20
CA ILE A 15 9.89 19.51 -4.03
C ILE A 15 10.72 19.18 -2.77
N ASP A 16 10.90 20.15 -1.87
CA ASP A 16 11.56 19.93 -0.58
C ASP A 16 10.73 18.98 0.28
N VAL A 17 11.38 18.07 1.01
CA VAL A 17 10.69 17.09 1.85
C VAL A 17 9.79 17.73 2.91
N ASN A 18 10.11 18.94 3.37
CA ASN A 18 9.31 19.67 4.35
C ASN A 18 8.10 20.38 3.74
N ASP A 19 8.06 20.53 2.41
CA ASP A 19 6.93 21.09 1.66
C ASP A 19 6.09 19.99 0.99
N ALA A 20 6.62 18.75 0.91
CA ALA A 20 6.01 17.62 0.21
C ALA A 20 4.56 17.32 0.63
N ALA A 21 4.19 17.54 1.90
CA ALA A 21 2.82 17.30 2.37
C ALA A 21 1.80 18.19 1.64
N ASN A 22 2.18 19.41 1.25
CA ASN A 22 1.31 20.34 0.50
C ASN A 22 1.02 19.87 -0.94
N HIS A 23 1.78 18.90 -1.42
CA HIS A 23 1.63 18.29 -2.74
C HIS A 23 0.87 16.96 -2.70
N ILE A 24 0.39 16.53 -1.54
CA ILE A 24 -0.37 15.29 -1.37
C ILE A 24 -1.80 15.66 -0.99
N PHE A 25 -2.76 15.36 -1.87
CA PHE A 25 -4.18 15.62 -1.62
C PHE A 25 -4.74 14.66 -0.57
N GLY A 26 -4.40 13.38 -0.65
CA GLY A 26 -4.93 12.36 0.25
C GLY A 26 -4.46 10.95 -0.10
N LEU A 27 -5.03 9.98 0.59
CA LEU A 27 -4.67 8.58 0.49
C LEU A 27 -5.86 7.71 0.05
N VAL A 28 -5.56 6.60 -0.60
CA VAL A 28 -6.49 5.50 -0.93
C VAL A 28 -5.91 4.15 -0.50
N LEU A 29 -6.78 3.15 -0.30
CA LEU A 29 -6.36 1.75 -0.32
C LEU A 29 -5.96 1.38 -1.74
N MET A 30 -4.96 0.50 -1.87
CA MET A 30 -4.47 0.01 -3.16
C MET A 30 -4.10 -1.46 -3.02
N ASN A 31 -4.59 -2.30 -3.93
CA ASN A 31 -4.13 -3.66 -4.14
C ASN A 31 -3.38 -3.73 -5.48
N ASP A 32 -2.06 -3.90 -5.38
CA ASP A 32 -1.14 -4.07 -6.51
C ASP A 32 -1.02 -5.57 -6.84
N TRP A 33 -1.95 -6.07 -7.66
CA TRP A 33 -2.04 -7.49 -8.00
C TRP A 33 -0.77 -7.96 -8.68
N SER A 34 -0.35 -9.20 -8.35
CA SER A 34 0.97 -9.66 -8.73
C SER A 34 1.00 -11.13 -9.16
N ALA A 35 1.48 -11.40 -10.37
CA ALA A 35 1.80 -12.74 -10.86
C ALA A 35 3.30 -13.00 -10.60
N ARG A 36 3.60 -13.72 -9.50
CA ARG A 36 4.95 -13.81 -8.94
C ARG A 36 5.91 -14.67 -9.77
N ASP A 37 5.39 -15.67 -10.45
CA ASP A 37 6.11 -16.51 -11.41
C ASP A 37 6.54 -15.71 -12.64
N ILE A 38 5.61 -14.97 -13.27
CA ILE A 38 5.91 -14.06 -14.38
C ILE A 38 6.92 -13.01 -13.95
N GLN A 39 6.68 -12.37 -12.80
CA GLN A 39 7.56 -11.35 -12.25
C GLN A 39 8.99 -11.88 -12.02
N ALA A 40 9.13 -13.08 -11.44
CA ALA A 40 10.43 -13.67 -11.14
C ALA A 40 11.27 -13.92 -12.40
N TRP A 41 10.63 -14.27 -13.51
CA TRP A 41 11.31 -14.48 -14.79
C TRP A 41 11.72 -13.15 -15.46
N GLU A 42 10.85 -12.14 -15.45
CA GLU A 42 11.06 -10.93 -16.28
C GLU A 42 11.88 -9.82 -15.60
N TYR A 43 11.91 -9.76 -14.26
CA TYR A 43 12.30 -8.51 -13.59
C TYR A 43 13.79 -8.17 -13.69
N VAL A 44 14.64 -9.13 -14.07
CA VAL A 44 16.07 -8.89 -14.24
C VAL A 44 16.35 -8.49 -15.70
N PRO A 45 16.96 -7.32 -15.97
CA PRO A 45 17.46 -6.30 -15.03
C PRO A 45 16.53 -5.08 -14.87
N LEU A 46 15.38 -5.03 -15.55
CA LEU A 46 14.62 -3.80 -15.78
C LEU A 46 13.49 -3.54 -14.76
N GLY A 47 13.30 -4.45 -13.82
CA GLY A 47 12.25 -4.40 -12.81
C GLY A 47 10.93 -5.03 -13.25
N PRO A 48 9.93 -5.06 -12.35
CA PRO A 48 8.63 -5.69 -12.60
C PRO A 48 7.87 -5.03 -13.75
N PHE A 49 7.21 -5.84 -14.59
CA PHE A 49 6.42 -5.36 -15.71
C PHE A 49 5.10 -6.12 -15.86
N LEU A 50 5.05 -7.21 -16.63
CA LEU A 50 3.82 -7.97 -16.88
C LEU A 50 3.31 -8.69 -15.63
N GLY A 51 4.19 -8.99 -14.68
CA GLY A 51 3.83 -9.51 -13.38
C GLY A 51 2.99 -8.53 -12.54
N LYS A 52 2.78 -7.29 -12.99
CA LYS A 52 2.07 -6.22 -12.28
C LYS A 52 1.02 -5.51 -13.14
N SER A 53 1.36 -5.21 -14.39
CA SER A 53 0.56 -4.31 -15.25
C SER A 53 -0.82 -4.87 -15.66
N PHE A 54 -1.12 -6.13 -15.35
CA PHE A 54 -2.42 -6.75 -15.63
C PHE A 54 -3.56 -6.21 -14.76
N GLY A 55 -3.26 -5.64 -13.59
CA GLY A 55 -4.31 -5.12 -12.72
C GLY A 55 -3.81 -4.43 -11.47
N THR A 56 -4.41 -3.29 -11.16
CA THR A 56 -4.26 -2.59 -9.88
C THR A 56 -5.62 -2.04 -9.48
N THR A 57 -6.04 -2.28 -8.24
CA THR A 57 -7.32 -1.79 -7.72
C THR A 57 -7.08 -0.74 -6.64
N ILE A 58 -7.90 0.31 -6.61
CA ILE A 58 -7.90 1.31 -5.54
C ILE A 58 -9.29 1.45 -4.92
N SER A 59 -9.36 1.90 -3.66
CA SER A 59 -10.63 2.32 -3.06
C SER A 59 -11.15 3.60 -3.73
N PRO A 60 -12.48 3.78 -3.86
CA PRO A 60 -13.05 4.91 -4.58
C PRO A 60 -13.01 6.24 -3.80
N TRP A 61 -12.83 6.19 -2.48
CA TRP A 61 -12.83 7.37 -1.62
C TRP A 61 -11.40 7.79 -1.28
N ILE A 62 -11.01 8.98 -1.72
CA ILE A 62 -9.75 9.61 -1.32
C ILE A 62 -9.97 10.29 0.04
N VAL A 63 -9.28 9.82 1.07
CA VAL A 63 -9.29 10.46 2.39
C VAL A 63 -8.21 11.51 2.42
N THR A 64 -8.58 12.77 2.65
CA THR A 64 -7.65 13.90 2.61
C THR A 64 -6.64 13.84 3.74
N LEU A 65 -5.44 14.41 3.54
CA LEU A 65 -4.46 14.50 4.62
C LEU A 65 -4.99 15.29 5.83
N ASP A 66 -5.81 16.32 5.61
CA ASP A 66 -6.48 17.07 6.69
C ASP A 66 -7.32 16.17 7.60
N ALA A 67 -8.03 15.19 7.03
CA ALA A 67 -8.83 14.24 7.79
C ALA A 67 -7.97 13.23 8.57
N LEU A 68 -6.71 13.04 8.16
CA LEU A 68 -5.75 12.13 8.77
C LEU A 68 -4.87 12.82 9.82
N GLU A 69 -4.78 14.15 9.83
CA GLU A 69 -3.94 14.92 10.77
C GLU A 69 -4.14 14.54 12.25
N PRO A 70 -5.38 14.31 12.75
CA PRO A 70 -5.59 13.87 14.14
C PRO A 70 -4.97 12.50 14.47
N PHE A 71 -4.58 11.73 13.46
CA PHE A 71 -4.01 10.39 13.57
C PHE A 71 -2.54 10.35 13.17
N ALA A 72 -1.90 11.52 13.01
CA ALA A 72 -0.46 11.60 12.82
C ALA A 72 0.27 10.98 14.02
N CYS A 73 1.28 10.16 13.75
CA CYS A 73 2.12 9.52 14.75
C CYS A 73 3.61 9.68 14.37
N GLU A 74 4.51 9.33 15.30
CA GLU A 74 5.93 9.28 14.97
C GLU A 74 6.19 8.24 13.88
N ALA A 75 7.01 8.59 12.89
CA ALA A 75 7.50 7.64 11.91
C ALA A 75 8.56 6.69 12.52
N PRO A 76 8.77 5.49 11.96
CA PRO A 76 9.86 4.61 12.38
C PRO A 76 11.23 5.30 12.37
N LYS A 77 12.04 5.05 13.39
CA LYS A 77 13.40 5.62 13.46
C LYS A 77 14.27 5.05 12.33
N GLN A 78 14.87 5.94 11.55
CA GLN A 78 15.73 5.57 10.44
C GLN A 78 17.19 5.43 10.88
N ASN A 79 17.80 4.30 10.54
CA ASN A 79 19.23 4.02 10.73
C ASN A 79 19.79 3.25 9.51
N PRO A 80 20.75 3.79 8.75
CA PRO A 80 21.43 5.08 8.95
C PRO A 80 20.49 6.27 8.77
N SER A 81 20.93 7.44 9.27
CA SER A 81 20.26 8.70 8.95
C SER A 81 20.23 8.89 7.43
N PRO A 82 19.11 9.32 6.85
CA PRO A 82 19.03 9.58 5.42
C PRO A 82 19.90 10.78 5.03
N LEU A 83 20.15 10.91 3.72
CA LEU A 83 20.80 12.10 3.15
C LEU A 83 19.95 13.35 3.41
N THR A 84 20.59 14.52 3.46
CA THR A 84 19.99 15.77 3.93
C THR A 84 18.67 16.15 3.24
N TYR A 85 18.51 15.87 1.95
CA TYR A 85 17.29 16.20 1.21
C TYR A 85 16.05 15.36 1.61
N LEU A 86 16.25 14.27 2.39
CA LEU A 86 15.20 13.42 2.94
C LEU A 86 15.03 13.58 4.46
N VAL A 87 15.77 14.50 5.09
CA VAL A 87 15.64 14.77 6.53
C VAL A 87 14.45 15.69 6.76
N GLU A 88 13.41 15.15 7.37
CA GLU A 88 12.22 15.89 7.77
C GLU A 88 12.45 16.62 9.11
N LYS A 89 12.03 17.89 9.20
CA LYS A 89 12.01 18.63 10.48
C LYS A 89 11.09 17.96 11.51
N THR A 90 10.01 17.35 11.04
CA THR A 90 9.09 16.58 11.87
C THR A 90 8.69 15.35 11.07
N SER A 91 9.30 14.21 11.39
CA SER A 91 9.01 12.96 10.71
C SER A 91 7.74 12.34 11.26
N ARG A 92 6.73 12.21 10.39
CA ARG A 92 5.39 11.74 10.77
C ARG A 92 4.95 10.63 9.85
N ASN A 93 4.21 9.71 10.44
CA ASN A 93 3.41 8.73 9.73
C ASN A 93 1.95 8.86 10.20
N TYR A 94 1.06 8.00 9.73
CA TYR A 94 -0.34 8.00 10.17
C TYR A 94 -0.72 6.65 10.78
N ASP A 95 -1.44 6.68 11.90
CA ASP A 95 -2.05 5.50 12.51
C ASP A 95 -3.31 5.10 11.71
N ILE A 96 -3.10 4.22 10.73
CA ILE A 96 -4.16 3.70 9.86
C ILE A 96 -4.15 2.19 10.00
N SER A 97 -5.16 1.66 10.70
CA SER A 97 -5.36 0.22 10.81
C SER A 97 -5.78 -0.35 9.46
N LEU A 98 -5.14 -1.43 9.04
CA LEU A 98 -5.37 -2.10 7.76
C LEU A 98 -5.76 -3.55 8.01
N GLU A 99 -6.76 -4.04 7.28
CA GLU A 99 -7.22 -5.42 7.34
C GLU A 99 -7.50 -5.94 5.92
N VAL A 100 -7.08 -7.18 5.64
CA VAL A 100 -7.38 -7.84 4.36
C VAL A 100 -8.14 -9.13 4.64
N LEU A 101 -9.20 -9.33 3.88
CA LEU A 101 -10.00 -10.54 3.89
C LEU A 101 -9.89 -11.26 2.56
N ILE A 102 -9.87 -12.59 2.62
CA ILE A 102 -10.05 -13.45 1.46
C ILE A 102 -11.32 -14.26 1.67
N LYS A 103 -12.20 -14.23 0.68
CA LYS A 103 -13.34 -15.14 0.56
C LYS A 103 -13.00 -16.22 -0.47
N PRO A 104 -12.74 -17.47 -0.04
CA PRO A 104 -12.46 -18.54 -0.98
C PRO A 104 -13.64 -18.80 -1.92
N SER A 105 -13.35 -19.20 -3.16
CA SER A 105 -14.38 -19.58 -4.12
C SER A 105 -15.33 -20.66 -3.55
N GLY A 106 -16.64 -20.46 -3.70
CA GLY A 106 -17.66 -21.38 -3.21
C GLY A 106 -17.95 -21.33 -1.71
N GLN A 107 -17.15 -20.60 -0.91
CA GLN A 107 -17.41 -20.41 0.52
C GLN A 107 -18.40 -19.28 0.79
N ALA A 108 -19.16 -19.38 1.88
CA ALA A 108 -20.10 -18.33 2.29
C ALA A 108 -19.38 -17.14 2.92
N ASP A 109 -18.43 -17.44 3.81
CA ASP A 109 -17.77 -16.47 4.69
C ASP A 109 -16.37 -16.09 4.20
N SER A 110 -15.95 -14.89 4.58
CA SER A 110 -14.61 -14.36 4.36
C SER A 110 -13.72 -14.57 5.59
N CYS A 111 -12.44 -14.86 5.37
CA CYS A 111 -11.46 -15.00 6.43
C CYS A 111 -10.51 -13.79 6.45
N VAL A 112 -10.22 -13.26 7.64
CA VAL A 112 -9.18 -12.23 7.81
C VAL A 112 -7.82 -12.91 7.68
N VAL A 113 -7.00 -12.42 6.76
CA VAL A 113 -5.68 -13.02 6.45
C VAL A 113 -4.50 -12.19 6.92
N THR A 114 -4.69 -10.88 7.09
CA THR A 114 -3.68 -10.01 7.69
C THR A 114 -4.32 -8.81 8.36
N ARG A 115 -3.70 -8.37 9.46
CA ARG A 115 -3.95 -7.09 10.12
C ARG A 115 -2.63 -6.36 10.28
N SER A 116 -2.52 -5.19 9.70
CA SER A 116 -1.30 -4.39 9.70
C SER A 116 -1.62 -2.92 9.98
N ASN A 117 -0.62 -2.07 9.91
CA ASN A 117 -0.80 -0.63 10.08
C ASN A 117 0.13 0.16 9.16
N PHE A 118 -0.38 1.26 8.61
CA PHE A 118 0.38 2.18 7.77
C PHE A 118 1.58 2.79 8.51
N ASN A 119 1.50 2.93 9.84
CA ASN A 119 2.57 3.47 10.68
C ASN A 119 3.88 2.65 10.65
N HIS A 120 3.86 1.44 10.10
CA HIS A 120 5.05 0.60 9.91
C HIS A 120 5.90 1.01 8.70
N LEU A 121 5.42 1.89 7.81
CA LEU A 121 6.21 2.36 6.66
C LEU A 121 7.48 3.07 7.12
N TYR A 122 8.63 2.52 6.72
CA TYR A 122 9.95 3.06 7.06
C TYR A 122 10.27 4.38 6.34
N TRP A 123 9.79 4.52 5.10
CA TRP A 123 9.89 5.75 4.32
C TRP A 123 8.52 6.43 4.26
N THR A 124 8.44 7.67 4.74
CA THR A 124 7.19 8.46 4.75
C THR A 124 6.75 8.80 3.32
N ILE A 125 5.46 9.09 3.13
CA ILE A 125 4.94 9.52 1.81
C ILE A 125 5.55 10.84 1.33
N THR A 126 5.95 11.69 2.27
CA THR A 126 6.66 12.96 2.04
C THR A 126 8.09 12.71 1.56
N GLN A 127 8.82 11.77 2.17
CA GLN A 127 10.12 11.32 1.67
C GLN A 127 10.02 10.67 0.28
N GLN A 128 8.99 9.84 0.04
CA GLN A 128 8.75 9.21 -1.27
C GLN A 128 8.57 10.27 -2.37
N LEU A 129 7.75 11.29 -2.12
CA LEU A 129 7.49 12.38 -3.06
C LEU A 129 8.73 13.25 -3.30
N ALA A 130 9.45 13.63 -2.23
CA ALA A 130 10.71 14.36 -2.34
C ALA A 130 11.75 13.59 -3.15
N HIS A 131 11.88 12.28 -2.90
CA HIS A 131 12.78 11.42 -3.66
C HIS A 131 12.37 11.32 -5.14
N HIS A 132 11.07 11.23 -5.43
CA HIS A 132 10.58 11.16 -6.81
C HIS A 132 10.96 12.42 -7.61
N THR A 133 10.91 13.59 -6.98
CA THR A 133 11.14 14.87 -7.67
C THR A 133 12.59 15.34 -7.66
N ILE A 134 13.50 14.70 -6.90
CA ILE A 134 14.88 15.18 -6.72
C ILE A 134 15.69 15.26 -8.02
N ASN A 135 15.32 14.49 -9.04
CA ASN A 135 15.94 14.51 -10.36
C ASN A 135 15.27 15.50 -11.34
N GLY A 136 14.30 16.28 -10.86
CA GLY A 136 13.50 17.20 -11.67
C GLY A 136 12.27 16.56 -12.34
N CYS A 137 11.91 15.31 -12.03
CA CYS A 137 10.66 14.71 -12.49
C CYS A 137 9.47 15.58 -12.08
N ASN A 138 8.59 15.90 -13.05
CA ASN A 138 7.37 16.67 -12.79
C ASN A 138 6.20 15.76 -12.42
N LEU A 139 5.72 15.90 -11.19
CA LEU A 139 4.46 15.35 -10.75
C LEU A 139 3.32 16.27 -11.21
N ARG A 140 2.14 15.68 -11.43
CA ARG A 140 0.93 16.37 -11.86
C ARG A 140 -0.25 16.01 -10.95
N PRO A 141 -1.27 16.90 -10.86
CA PRO A 141 -2.48 16.58 -10.12
C PRO A 141 -3.12 15.28 -10.60
N GLY A 142 -3.42 14.39 -9.65
CA GLY A 142 -3.98 13.07 -9.91
C GLY A 142 -2.95 11.97 -10.17
N ASP A 143 -1.66 12.29 -10.28
CA ASP A 143 -0.62 11.24 -10.24
C ASP A 143 -0.73 10.48 -8.90
N MET A 144 -0.41 9.20 -8.94
CA MET A 144 -0.53 8.30 -7.80
C MET A 144 0.77 7.55 -7.59
N PHE A 145 1.24 7.47 -6.34
CA PHE A 145 2.37 6.62 -5.97
C PHE A 145 1.96 5.66 -4.84
N GLY A 146 2.16 4.38 -5.08
CA GLY A 146 1.91 3.31 -4.12
C GLY A 146 3.01 3.25 -3.06
N THR A 147 2.64 2.92 -1.83
CA THR A 147 3.56 2.84 -0.69
C THR A 147 4.50 1.63 -0.71
N GLY A 148 4.32 0.73 -1.68
CA GLY A 148 4.77 -0.65 -1.59
C GLY A 148 3.89 -1.49 -0.66
N THR A 149 4.17 -2.79 -0.62
CA THR A 149 3.52 -3.74 0.29
C THR A 149 3.77 -3.32 1.74
N ILE A 150 2.71 -3.21 2.54
CA ILE A 150 2.80 -2.83 3.96
C ILE A 150 2.80 -4.11 4.80
N SER A 151 3.95 -4.42 5.38
CA SER A 151 4.14 -5.55 6.30
C SER A 151 4.57 -5.00 7.66
N GLY A 152 3.90 -5.46 8.72
CA GLY A 152 4.32 -5.17 10.09
C GLY A 152 5.37 -6.17 10.59
N PRO A 153 5.80 -6.02 11.85
CA PRO A 153 6.86 -6.85 12.42
C PRO A 153 6.43 -8.29 12.70
N GLU A 154 5.13 -8.53 12.91
CA GLU A 154 4.60 -9.85 13.26
C GLU A 154 4.13 -10.60 12.00
N PRO A 155 4.26 -11.94 11.94
CA PRO A 155 3.84 -12.73 10.77
C PRO A 155 2.40 -12.51 10.32
N GLU A 156 1.47 -12.30 11.26
CA GLU A 156 0.05 -12.05 10.99
C GLU A 156 -0.22 -10.66 10.38
N SER A 157 0.82 -9.82 10.31
CA SER A 157 0.76 -8.45 9.77
C SER A 157 1.50 -8.30 8.44
N TYR A 158 1.97 -9.41 7.85
CA TYR A 158 2.59 -9.41 6.53
C TYR A 158 1.59 -9.06 5.43
N GLY A 159 2.05 -8.30 4.43
CA GLY A 159 1.18 -7.61 3.47
C GLY A 159 0.87 -8.38 2.20
N CYS A 160 1.45 -9.59 2.00
CA CYS A 160 1.07 -10.43 0.88
C CYS A 160 1.17 -11.93 1.17
N LEU A 161 0.47 -12.74 0.36
CA LEU A 161 0.48 -14.21 0.49
C LEU A 161 1.87 -14.83 0.31
N LEU A 162 2.76 -14.21 -0.47
CA LEU A 162 4.15 -14.65 -0.59
C LEU A 162 4.86 -14.66 0.78
N GLU A 163 4.64 -13.63 1.59
CA GLU A 163 5.22 -13.51 2.93
C GLU A 163 4.46 -14.40 3.93
N LEU A 164 3.12 -14.29 3.96
CA LEU A 164 2.25 -15.03 4.90
C LEU A 164 2.44 -16.54 4.78
N THR A 165 2.62 -17.04 3.56
CA THR A 165 2.75 -18.47 3.31
C THR A 165 4.19 -18.93 3.14
N TRP A 166 5.16 -18.03 3.32
CA TRP A 166 6.57 -18.29 3.10
C TRP A 166 6.84 -18.95 1.74
N ASN A 167 6.37 -18.29 0.67
CA ASN A 167 6.39 -18.80 -0.70
C ASN A 167 5.75 -20.18 -0.85
N GLY A 168 4.58 -20.37 -0.23
CA GLY A 168 3.82 -21.62 -0.26
C GLY A 168 4.32 -22.74 0.65
N GLN A 169 5.42 -22.56 1.38
CA GLN A 169 5.94 -23.57 2.31
C GLN A 169 5.05 -23.74 3.56
N LYS A 170 4.26 -22.73 3.90
CA LYS A 170 3.36 -22.70 5.04
C LYS A 170 1.96 -22.27 4.57
N PRO A 171 1.10 -23.20 4.11
CA PRO A 171 -0.24 -22.85 3.66
C PRO A 171 -1.04 -22.12 4.75
N LEU A 172 -1.75 -21.06 4.36
CA LEU A 172 -2.63 -20.29 5.22
C LEU A 172 -4.01 -20.97 5.32
N SER A 173 -4.54 -21.12 6.53
CA SER A 173 -5.89 -21.66 6.74
C SER A 173 -6.97 -20.60 6.55
N LEU A 174 -7.94 -20.87 5.67
CA LEU A 174 -9.12 -20.05 5.38
C LEU A 174 -10.39 -20.88 5.65
N GLY A 175 -10.63 -21.18 6.92
CA GLY A 175 -11.74 -22.03 7.36
C GLY A 175 -11.48 -23.51 7.05
N GLU A 176 -12.31 -24.10 6.19
CA GLU A 176 -12.17 -25.50 5.74
C GLU A 176 -11.19 -25.67 4.57
N THR A 177 -10.68 -24.56 4.03
CA THR A 177 -9.76 -24.54 2.88
C THR A 177 -8.41 -23.94 3.26
N THR A 178 -7.41 -24.12 2.41
CA THR A 178 -6.10 -23.48 2.57
C THR A 178 -5.69 -22.74 1.31
N ARG A 179 -4.75 -21.80 1.44
CA ARG A 179 -4.14 -21.07 0.32
C ARG A 179 -2.64 -20.98 0.48
N THR A 180 -1.93 -21.13 -0.63
CA THR A 180 -0.54 -20.66 -0.78
C THR A 180 -0.54 -19.35 -1.56
N PHE A 181 -1.20 -19.33 -2.70
CA PHE A 181 -1.54 -18.16 -3.50
C PHE A 181 -3.05 -18.12 -3.77
N LEU A 182 -3.52 -17.10 -4.47
CA LEU A 182 -4.94 -16.96 -4.84
C LEU A 182 -5.35 -18.01 -5.87
N GLU A 183 -6.59 -18.47 -5.77
CA GLU A 183 -7.24 -19.36 -6.74
C GLU A 183 -8.37 -18.63 -7.49
N ASP A 184 -8.78 -19.19 -8.62
CA ASP A 184 -9.91 -18.68 -9.40
C ASP A 184 -11.19 -18.60 -8.57
N GLY A 185 -11.83 -17.43 -8.61
CA GLY A 185 -13.05 -17.15 -7.87
C GLY A 185 -12.84 -16.64 -6.45
N ASP A 186 -11.60 -16.60 -5.93
CA ASP A 186 -11.31 -15.95 -4.66
C ASP A 186 -11.60 -14.44 -4.77
N GLU A 187 -12.24 -13.87 -3.74
CA GLU A 187 -12.43 -12.42 -3.60
C GLU A 187 -11.54 -11.88 -2.49
N VAL A 188 -10.74 -10.87 -2.81
CA VAL A 188 -9.85 -10.20 -1.86
C VAL A 188 -10.38 -8.81 -1.58
N THR A 189 -10.61 -8.47 -0.31
CA THR A 189 -11.10 -7.15 0.10
C THR A 189 -10.19 -6.53 1.13
N PHE A 190 -9.73 -5.31 0.84
CA PHE A 190 -8.94 -4.48 1.73
C PHE A 190 -9.86 -3.48 2.43
N PHE A 191 -9.65 -3.31 3.72
CA PHE A 191 -10.26 -2.28 4.56
C PHE A 191 -9.17 -1.47 5.25
N GLY A 192 -9.50 -0.21 5.55
CA GLY A 192 -8.64 0.64 6.35
C GLY A 192 -9.43 1.71 7.07
N TYR A 193 -9.00 2.04 8.29
CA TYR A 193 -9.58 3.14 9.05
C TYR A 193 -8.61 3.67 10.11
N CYS A 194 -8.79 4.94 10.47
CA CYS A 194 -8.24 5.53 11.68
C CYS A 194 -9.28 5.51 12.80
N GLN A 195 -8.86 5.21 14.03
CA GLN A 195 -9.75 5.10 15.20
C GLN A 195 -9.70 6.37 16.04
N GLY A 196 -10.80 7.12 16.08
CA GLY A 196 -10.98 8.25 16.99
C GLY A 196 -11.73 7.86 18.27
N ASN A 197 -11.96 8.82 19.16
CA ASN A 197 -12.80 8.60 20.34
C ASN A 197 -14.28 8.59 19.96
N GLY A 198 -14.87 7.41 19.77
CA GLY A 198 -16.28 7.24 19.40
C GLY A 198 -16.59 7.42 17.90
N TYR A 199 -15.57 7.55 17.04
CA TYR A 199 -15.74 7.67 15.59
C TYR A 199 -14.60 6.99 14.81
N LYS A 200 -14.77 6.81 13.49
CA LYS A 200 -13.75 6.30 12.57
C LYS A 200 -13.66 7.20 11.34
N VAL A 201 -12.44 7.38 10.82
CA VAL A 201 -12.21 7.89 9.46
C VAL A 201 -11.85 6.69 8.59
N GLY A 202 -12.80 6.24 7.77
CA GLY A 202 -12.70 5.01 6.99
C GLY A 202 -12.43 5.25 5.50
N PHE A 203 -11.73 4.31 4.88
CA PHE A 203 -11.39 4.34 3.45
C PHE A 203 -12.39 3.59 2.55
N GLY A 204 -13.46 3.05 3.13
CA GLY A 204 -14.37 2.15 2.43
C GLY A 204 -13.71 0.81 2.12
N ARG A 205 -13.96 0.27 0.92
CA ARG A 205 -13.45 -1.03 0.47
C ARG A 205 -12.64 -0.91 -0.81
N CYS A 206 -11.58 -1.70 -0.92
CA CYS A 206 -10.88 -1.99 -2.17
C CYS A 206 -10.98 -3.51 -2.41
N SER A 207 -11.88 -3.94 -3.29
CA SER A 207 -12.16 -5.36 -3.54
C SER A 207 -11.95 -5.73 -5.01
N GLY A 208 -11.48 -6.95 -5.25
CA GLY A 208 -11.50 -7.59 -6.56
C GLY A 208 -11.65 -9.10 -6.43
N LYS A 209 -12.30 -9.70 -7.42
CA LYS A 209 -12.48 -11.14 -7.55
C LYS A 209 -11.61 -11.68 -8.67
N ILE A 210 -10.86 -12.74 -8.40
CA ILE A 210 -10.05 -13.42 -9.40
C ILE A 210 -10.98 -14.14 -10.37
N VAL A 211 -10.75 -13.91 -11.66
CA VAL A 211 -11.44 -14.60 -12.76
C VAL A 211 -10.45 -15.54 -13.45
N PRO A 212 -10.93 -16.67 -14.01
CA PRO A 212 -10.08 -17.56 -14.78
C PRO A 212 -9.33 -16.84 -15.90
N SER A 213 -8.12 -17.29 -16.21
CA SER A 213 -7.37 -16.77 -17.35
C SER A 213 -8.13 -17.04 -18.66
N PRO A 214 -8.02 -16.15 -19.66
CA PRO A 214 -8.54 -16.42 -20.99
C PRO A 214 -7.95 -17.73 -21.56
N GLN A 215 -8.77 -18.48 -22.31
CA GLN A 215 -8.33 -19.65 -23.09
C GLN A 215 -7.66 -19.22 -24.39
#